data_AF-A0A2V1C0R8-F1
#
_entry.id   AF-A0A2V1C0R8-F1
#
_cell.length_a   1.000
_cell.length_b   1.000
_cell.length_c   1.000
_cell.angle_alpha   90.00
_cell.angle_beta   90.00
_cell.angle_gamma   90.00
#
_symmetry.space_group_name_H-M   'P 1'
#
loop_
_entity.id
_entity.type
_entity.pdbx_description
1 polymer ?
#
loop_
_entity_poly.entity_id
_entity_poly.type
_entity_poly.pdbx_seq_one_letter_code
_entity_poly.pdbx_strand_id
1 'polypeptide(L)' 'LSQTFLDSFEVAKRLGVHYIWIDSLCIIQEGDNYSDWKKEAPMMYQVYTNSFLNVSANWGSSGLFVKRD' A
#
# COMPACT_ATOMS: atom_id res chain seq x y z
N LEU A 1 -2.50 -12.45 -6.38
CA LEU A 1 -2.45 -11.00 -6.07
C LEU A 1 -3.83 -10.60 -5.56
N SER A 2 -3.95 -9.90 -4.43
CA SER A 2 -5.26 -9.55 -3.84
C SER A 2 -6.00 -8.48 -4.67
N GLN A 3 -7.32 -8.36 -4.48
CA GLN A 3 -8.12 -7.32 -5.14
C GLN A 3 -7.63 -5.92 -4.79
N THR A 4 -7.21 -5.69 -3.54
CA THR A 4 -6.64 -4.42 -3.08
C THR A 4 -5.46 -3.98 -3.92
N PHE A 5 -4.54 -4.89 -4.27
CA PHE A 5 -3.39 -4.54 -5.10
C PHE A 5 -3.81 -4.19 -6.54
N LEU A 6 -4.74 -4.96 -7.12
CA LEU A 6 -5.28 -4.69 -8.45
C LEU A 6 -5.94 -3.31 -8.51
N ASP A 7 -6.73 -2.98 -7.48
CA ASP A 7 -7.37 -1.68 -7.40
C ASP A 7 -6.35 -0.55 -7.18
N SER A 8 -5.27 -0.77 -6.41
CA SER A 8 -4.19 0.21 -6.25
C SER A 8 -3.52 0.54 -7.58
N PHE A 9 -3.31 -0.45 -8.45
CA PHE A 9 -2.81 -0.22 -9.82
C PHE A 9 -3.80 0.60 -10.66
N GLU A 10 -5.10 0.29 -10.56
CA GLU A 10 -6.14 1.04 -11.26
C GLU A 10 -6.23 2.50 -10.78
N VAL A 11 -6.12 2.74 -9.46
CA VAL A 11 -6.04 4.09 -8.90
C VAL A 11 -4.84 4.86 -9.47
N ALA A 12 -3.65 4.25 -9.45
CA ALA A 12 -2.44 4.88 -9.98
C ALA A 12 -2.56 5.19 -11.48
N LYS A 13 -3.09 4.24 -12.26
CA LYS A 13 -3.34 4.40 -13.69
C LYS A 13 -4.29 5.57 -13.97
N ARG A 14 -5.39 5.70 -13.22
CA ARG A 14 -6.36 6.81 -13.38
C ARG A 14 -5.77 8.17 -13.02
N LEU A 15 -4.83 8.21 -12.09
CA LEU A 15 -4.13 9.43 -11.67
C LEU A 15 -2.89 9.74 -12.52
N GLY A 16 -2.54 8.91 -13.51
CA GLY A 16 -1.34 9.08 -14.33
C GLY A 16 -0.02 8.82 -13.58
N VAL A 17 -0.07 8.06 -12.49
CA VAL A 17 1.11 7.69 -11.69
C VAL A 17 1.67 6.35 -12.18
N HIS A 18 2.97 6.30 -12.46
CA HIS A 18 3.62 5.09 -13.01
C HIS A 18 4.10 4.08 -11.96
N TYR A 19 4.34 4.53 -10.73
CA TYR A 19 4.91 3.69 -9.69
C TYR A 19 4.07 3.76 -8.42
N ILE A 20 3.80 2.59 -7.85
CA ILE A 20 3.16 2.48 -6.55
C ILE A 20 4.12 1.79 -5.59
N TRP A 21 4.11 2.27 -4.34
CA TRP A 21 4.77 1.60 -3.23
C TRP A 21 3.70 0.88 -2.41
N ILE A 22 3.89 -0.41 -2.15
CA ILE A 22 2.98 -1.24 -1.37
C ILE A 22 3.78 -1.78 -0.18
N ASP A 23 3.49 -1.31 1.02
CA ASP A 23 4.20 -1.68 2.26
C ASP A 23 4.32 -3.19 2.45
N SER A 24 3.24 -3.95 2.24
CA SER A 24 3.22 -5.40 2.40
C SER A 24 4.09 -6.16 1.39
N LEU A 25 4.54 -5.51 0.31
CA LEU A 25 5.49 -6.09 -0.65
C LEU A 25 6.92 -5.62 -0.40
N CYS A 26 7.09 -4.43 0.20
CA CYS A 26 8.39 -3.82 0.42
C CYS A 26 8.95 -4.06 1.82
N ILE A 27 8.14 -4.52 2.78
CA ILE A 27 8.51 -4.76 4.17
C ILE A 27 8.03 -6.15 4.57
N ILE A 28 8.92 -6.98 5.12
CA ILE A 28 8.56 -8.26 5.74
C ILE A 28 7.95 -7.95 7.12
N GLN A 29 6.62 -7.91 7.18
CA GLN A 29 5.88 -7.56 8.40
C GLN A 29 5.78 -8.73 9.38
N GLU A 30 5.69 -9.95 8.85
CA GLU A 30 5.66 -11.20 9.59
C GLU A 30 6.65 -12.19 8.96
N GLY A 31 7.27 -13.03 9.80
CA GLY A 31 8.43 -13.82 9.42
C GLY A 31 9.70 -13.21 9.99
N ASP A 32 10.86 -13.70 9.57
CA ASP A 32 12.22 -13.17 9.82
C ASP A 32 12.57 -12.66 11.25
N ASN A 33 11.80 -13.06 12.26
CA ASN A 33 11.83 -12.50 13.62
C ASN A 33 11.60 -10.97 13.67
N TYR A 34 10.80 -10.43 12.76
CA TYR A 34 10.47 -9.01 12.63
C TYR A 34 11.71 -8.13 12.40
N SER A 35 12.75 -8.69 11.79
CA SER A 35 14.02 -7.99 11.61
C SER A 35 13.86 -6.84 10.61
N ASP A 36 13.24 -7.11 9.47
CA ASP A 36 12.99 -6.11 8.44
C ASP A 36 11.98 -5.06 8.91
N TRP A 37 10.88 -5.49 9.54
CA TRP A 37 9.90 -4.57 10.14
C TRP A 37 10.54 -3.56 11.10
N LYS A 38 11.43 -3.99 12.00
CA LYS A 38 12.12 -3.10 12.95
C LYS A 38 12.98 -2.04 12.26
N LYS A 39 13.49 -2.33 11.06
CA LYS A 39 14.33 -1.43 10.27
C LYS A 39 13.50 -0.46 9.43
N GLU A 40 12.49 -0.96 8.75
CA GLU A 40 11.74 -0.20 7.74
C GLU A 40 10.53 0.55 8.33
N ALA A 41 9.83 -0.01 9.33
CA ALA A 41 8.65 0.62 9.92
C ALA A 41 8.90 2.04 10.46
N PRO A 42 10.04 2.33 11.14
CA PRO A 42 10.36 3.70 11.57
C PRO A 42 10.60 4.68 10.43
N MET A 43 10.85 4.20 9.21
CA MET A 43 11.13 5.02 8.02
C MET A 43 9.89 5.22 7.14
N MET A 44 8.80 4.48 7.37
CA MET A 44 7.56 4.57 6.58
C MET A 44 6.99 6.00 6.52
N TYR A 45 7.14 6.80 7.58
CA TYR A 45 6.68 8.20 7.56
C TYR A 45 7.35 9.01 6.45
N GLN A 46 8.60 8.72 6.10
CA GLN A 46 9.30 9.41 5.02
C GLN A 46 8.70 9.05 3.67
N VAL A 47 8.30 7.79 3.48
CA VAL A 47 7.61 7.35 2.25
C VAL A 47 6.25 8.04 2.15
N TYR A 48 5.44 7.96 3.21
CA TYR A 48 4.10 8.55 3.20
C TYR A 48 4.12 10.07 3.01
N THR A 49 5.03 10.78 3.68
CA THR A 49 5.14 12.25 3.61
C THR A 49 5.60 12.73 2.23
N ASN A 50 6.42 11.94 1.53
CA ASN A 50 6.95 12.29 0.21
C ASN A 50 6.18 11.64 -0.95
N SER A 51 5.09 10.92 -0.66
CA SER A 51 4.23 10.33 -1.69
C SER A 51 3.31 11.36 -2.33
N PHE A 52 2.89 11.10 -3.58
CA PHE A 52 1.87 11.92 -4.24
C PHE A 52 0.48 11.75 -3.59
N LEU A 53 0.12 10.51 -3.23
CA LEU A 53 -1.14 10.13 -2.62
C LEU A 53 -0.93 8.86 -1.78
N ASN A 54 -1.45 8.86 -0.55
CA ASN A 54 -1.53 7.66 0.27
C ASN A 54 -2.92 7.04 0.15
N VAL A 55 -2.97 5.73 -0.13
CA VAL A 55 -4.20 4.96 -0.25
C VAL A 55 -4.19 3.87 0.81
N SER A 56 -5.22 3.81 1.65
CA SER A 56 -5.36 2.81 2.73
C SER A 56 -6.63 1.99 2.55
N ALA A 57 -6.50 0.67 2.65
CA ALA A 57 -7.62 -0.28 2.61
C ALA A 57 -8.14 -0.56 4.04
N ASN A 58 -8.69 0.46 4.71
CA ASN A 58 -9.06 0.38 6.13
C ASN A 58 -10.31 -0.50 6.39
N TRP A 59 -11.06 -0.89 5.36
CA TRP A 59 -12.37 -1.57 5.49
C TRP A 59 -12.52 -2.84 4.63
N GLY A 60 -11.49 -3.69 4.61
CA GLY A 60 -11.66 -5.11 4.27
C GLY A 60 -10.99 -5.62 2.99
N SER A 61 -11.13 -6.92 2.78
CA SER A 61 -10.48 -7.74 1.75
C SER A 61 -11.10 -7.62 0.35
N SER A 62 -12.12 -6.77 0.19
CA SER A 62 -12.91 -6.66 -1.04
C SER A 62 -12.35 -5.69 -2.08
N GLY A 63 -11.26 -4.98 -1.76
CA GLY A 63 -10.64 -3.99 -2.65
C GLY A 63 -10.77 -2.55 -2.17
N LEU A 64 -10.47 -1.60 -3.05
CA LEU A 64 -10.53 -0.15 -2.78
C LEU A 64 -11.81 0.51 -3.30
N PHE A 65 -12.55 -0.15 -4.18
CA PHE A 65 -13.77 0.41 -4.78
C PHE A 65 -15.03 -0.19 -4.18
N VAL A 66 -15.98 0.68 -3.85
CA VAL A 66 -17.33 0.31 -3.42
C VAL A 66 -18.33 1.07 -4.28
N LYS A 67 -19.46 0.44 -4.62
CA LYS A 67 -20.55 1.16 -5.30
C LYS A 67 -21.08 2.23 -4.36
N ARG A 68 -21.22 3.44 -4.88
CA ARG A 68 -21.99 4.48 -4.22
C ARG A 68 -23.47 4.14 -4.42
N ASP A 69 -24.19 3.97 -3.32
CA ASP A 69 -25.64 3.81 -3.31
C ASP A 69 -26.35 5.04 -3.90
#